data_AF-A0A9E3EW70-F1
#
_entry.id   AF-A0A9E3EW70-F1
#
_cell.length_a   1.000
_cell.length_b   1.000
_cell.length_c   1.000
_cell.angle_alpha   90.00
_cell.angle_beta   90.00
_cell.angle_gamma   90.00
#
_symmetry.space_group_name_H-M   'P 1'
#
loop_
_entity.id
_entity.type
_entity.pdbx_description
1 polymer ?
#
loop_
_entity_poly.entity_id
_entity_poly.type
_entity_poly.pdbx_seq_one_letter_code
_entity_poly.pdbx_strand_id
1 'polypeptide(L)'
;MRLHSTAGRSSPSLLALLLTLLLGIAIGYVLGQRAPGSIAGNLPKRGAPSPTGSTSPGAPSRSSGSPGVESSWHSGAKPTPELAAFRGCPPEGDGGDPALNRLKNRIDEPARPVPLPVDTLLNLPWPRDVAREDRARWSAPARGEVGRYEGVPLVVEGYFAGAKVEGPESPNCHGADTEMRDWHLWLTGGEGEDRTRSVVVETTPAVRARHPEWTLAAVRGAIRSRSRVRITGWLMLDPEHPDQVGRTRGTIWEIHPITRIEVQQNGSWVPLGQGAAPERPTRRRRA
;
A
#
# COMPACT_ATOMS: atom_id res chain seq x y z
N MET A 1 53.11 25.45 47.65
CA MET A 1 51.93 24.62 47.97
C MET A 1 50.67 25.36 47.54
N ARG A 2 50.09 25.02 46.39
CA ARG A 2 48.76 25.50 45.96
C ARG A 2 47.89 24.27 45.74
N LEU A 3 46.79 24.20 46.48
CA LEU A 3 45.78 23.14 46.39
C LEU A 3 44.86 23.43 45.19
N HIS A 4 44.71 22.45 44.30
CA HIS A 4 43.66 22.44 43.28
C HIS A 4 42.36 21.90 43.90
N SER A 5 41.28 22.69 43.79
CA SER A 5 39.92 22.26 44.13
C SER A 5 39.22 21.77 42.86
N THR A 6 38.81 20.50 42.84
CA THR A 6 38.00 19.90 41.76
C THR A 6 36.51 20.10 42.04
N ALA A 7 35.81 20.87 41.21
CA ALA A 7 34.36 20.97 41.22
C ALA A 7 33.76 19.87 40.31
N GLY A 8 32.99 18.95 40.89
CA GLY A 8 32.25 17.92 40.17
C GLY A 8 30.98 18.46 39.51
N ARG A 9 30.73 18.06 38.27
CA ARG A 9 29.47 18.29 37.55
C ARG A 9 28.51 17.14 37.85
N SER A 10 27.37 17.45 38.47
CA SER A 10 26.25 16.54 38.71
C SER A 10 25.37 16.43 37.47
N SER A 11 25.17 15.21 36.96
CA SER A 11 24.22 14.90 35.88
C SER A 11 22.78 14.99 36.40
N PRO A 12 21.83 15.58 35.66
CA PRO A 12 20.43 15.62 36.09
C PRO A 12 19.80 14.22 36.03
N SER A 13 19.06 13.87 37.09
CA SER A 13 18.33 12.60 37.21
C SER A 13 17.25 12.45 36.14
N LEU A 14 17.07 11.21 35.64
CA LEU A 14 16.07 10.81 34.64
C LEU A 14 14.63 11.33 34.88
N LEU A 15 14.26 11.60 36.14
CA LEU A 15 12.96 12.21 36.48
C LEU A 15 12.77 13.63 35.91
N ALA A 16 13.83 14.42 35.80
CA ALA A 16 13.78 15.78 35.29
C ALA A 16 13.62 15.84 33.75
N LEU A 17 14.06 14.79 33.04
CA LEU A 17 13.88 14.68 31.59
C LEU A 17 12.47 14.23 31.19
N LEU A 18 11.78 13.48 32.06
CA LEU A 18 10.41 13.02 31.82
C LEU A 18 9.36 14.12 32.03
N LEU A 19 9.58 15.05 32.96
CA LEU A 19 8.64 16.14 33.22
C LEU A 19 8.60 17.19 32.10
N THR A 20 9.73 17.44 31.42
CA THR A 20 9.80 18.39 30.30
C THR A 20 9.15 17.84 29.02
N LEU A 21 9.17 16.53 28.81
CA LEU A 21 8.54 15.89 27.67
C LEU A 21 7.00 15.89 27.77
N LEU A 22 6.45 15.70 28.98
CA LEU A 22 5.00 15.67 29.22
C LEU A 22 4.36 17.07 29.14
N LEU A 23 5.07 18.14 29.53
CA LEU A 23 4.55 19.51 29.42
C LEU A 23 4.53 20.02 27.96
N GLY A 24 5.45 19.55 27.11
CA GLY A 24 5.49 19.89 25.68
C GLY A 24 4.33 19.30 24.86
N ILE A 25 3.82 18.13 25.25
CA ILE A 25 2.70 17.45 24.57
C ILE A 25 1.35 18.11 24.93
N ALA A 26 1.20 18.62 26.15
CA ALA A 26 -0.03 19.28 26.60
C ALA A 26 -0.26 20.66 25.95
N ILE A 27 0.81 21.43 25.67
CA ILE A 27 0.69 22.76 25.04
C ILE A 27 0.37 22.66 23.54
N GLY A 28 0.87 21.61 22.85
CA GLY A 28 0.56 21.37 21.44
C GLY A 28 -0.90 20.98 21.17
N TYR A 29 -1.59 20.38 22.15
CA TYR A 29 -2.97 19.91 22.00
C TYR A 29 -4.02 21.03 22.16
N VAL A 30 -3.68 22.13 22.85
CA VAL A 30 -4.63 23.23 23.13
C VAL A 30 -4.66 24.30 22.02
N LEU A 31 -3.65 24.36 21.14
CA LEU A 31 -3.55 25.40 20.10
C LEU A 31 -3.93 24.94 18.68
N GLY A 32 -4.38 23.69 18.50
CA GLY A 32 -4.63 23.08 17.19
C GLY A 32 -6.08 23.09 16.67
N GLN A 33 -7.06 23.63 17.42
CA GLN A 33 -8.46 23.65 16.97
C GLN A 33 -8.86 25.02 16.40
N ARG A 34 -8.73 25.18 15.08
CA ARG A 34 -9.49 26.18 14.31
C ARG A 34 -10.07 25.53 13.05
N ALA A 35 -11.39 25.36 13.06
CA ALA A 35 -12.19 24.96 11.91
C ALA A 35 -12.38 26.15 10.95
N PRO A 36 -12.41 25.95 9.62
CA PRO A 36 -12.84 26.99 8.68
C PRO A 36 -14.37 27.07 8.61
N GLY A 37 -14.89 28.28 8.81
CA GLY A 37 -16.32 28.59 8.80
C GLY A 37 -16.96 28.53 7.41
N SER A 38 -18.18 28.02 7.39
CA SER A 38 -19.11 28.00 6.26
C SER A 38 -19.81 29.36 6.14
N ILE A 39 -19.68 30.02 4.99
CA ILE A 39 -20.53 31.18 4.63
C ILE A 39 -21.49 30.72 3.53
N ALA A 40 -22.75 30.55 3.94
CA ALA A 40 -23.89 30.41 3.04
C ALA A 40 -24.34 31.80 2.60
N GLY A 41 -24.38 32.05 1.29
CA GLY A 41 -24.98 33.21 0.67
C GLY A 41 -26.00 32.76 -0.37
N ASN A 42 -27.28 33.09 -0.12
CA ASN A 42 -28.43 32.84 -0.99
C ASN A 42 -28.73 34.06 -1.87
N LEU A 43 -29.52 33.83 -2.94
CA LEU A 43 -30.25 34.76 -3.86
C LEU A 43 -29.59 35.05 -5.24
N PRO A 44 -30.39 35.36 -6.30
CA PRO A 44 -31.61 34.69 -6.80
C PRO A 44 -31.61 34.45 -8.34
N LYS A 45 -32.58 33.64 -8.81
CA LYS A 45 -32.90 33.36 -10.23
C LYS A 45 -33.33 34.60 -11.04
N ARG A 46 -32.81 34.75 -12.26
CA ARG A 46 -33.40 35.35 -13.50
C ARG A 46 -32.62 34.70 -14.67
N GLY A 47 -33.23 34.07 -15.69
CA GLY A 47 -34.03 34.68 -16.76
C GLY A 47 -33.17 34.76 -18.04
N ALA A 48 -33.43 33.90 -19.04
CA ALA A 48 -32.68 33.77 -20.29
C ALA A 48 -32.73 35.03 -21.19
N PRO A 49 -31.83 35.18 -22.18
CA PRO A 49 -32.18 34.71 -23.54
C PRO A 49 -31.02 34.08 -24.34
N SER A 50 -31.39 33.29 -25.36
CA SER A 50 -30.53 32.66 -26.37
C SER A 50 -29.63 33.63 -27.14
N PRO A 51 -28.51 33.13 -27.70
CA PRO A 51 -28.24 33.41 -29.10
C PRO A 51 -27.78 32.19 -29.91
N THR A 52 -28.00 32.34 -31.20
CA THR A 52 -27.72 31.51 -32.37
C THR A 52 -26.24 31.14 -32.58
N GLY A 53 -26.02 29.90 -33.03
CA GLY A 53 -25.06 29.44 -34.03
C GLY A 53 -23.62 29.97 -34.02
N SER A 54 -22.66 29.10 -33.65
CA SER A 54 -21.33 29.08 -34.27
C SER A 54 -20.66 27.73 -34.08
N THR A 55 -20.15 27.19 -35.18
CA THR A 55 -19.50 25.89 -35.33
C THR A 55 -18.02 26.00 -34.91
N SER A 56 -17.55 25.14 -34.00
CA SER A 56 -16.11 24.92 -33.78
C SER A 56 -15.82 23.57 -33.10
N PRO A 57 -14.61 23.02 -33.29
CA PRO A 57 -14.41 21.57 -33.32
C PRO A 57 -14.07 20.94 -31.95
N GLY A 58 -14.71 19.80 -31.69
CA GLY A 58 -14.20 18.65 -30.93
C GLY A 58 -13.42 18.90 -29.63
N ALA A 59 -14.12 19.16 -28.53
CA ALA A 59 -13.62 18.84 -27.21
C ALA A 59 -13.78 17.32 -26.95
N PRO A 60 -12.81 16.62 -26.32
CA PRO A 60 -13.00 15.23 -25.97
C PRO A 60 -14.09 15.14 -24.89
N SER A 61 -15.19 14.51 -25.28
CA SER A 61 -16.28 14.11 -24.41
C SER A 61 -15.74 13.34 -23.21
N ARG A 62 -16.01 13.84 -21.99
CA ARG A 62 -15.97 13.02 -20.78
C ARG A 62 -17.00 11.92 -20.97
N SER A 63 -16.56 10.68 -21.19
CA SER A 63 -17.44 9.54 -21.27
C SER A 63 -18.10 9.33 -19.90
N SER A 64 -19.35 9.77 -19.79
CA SER A 64 -20.30 9.20 -18.85
C SER A 64 -20.39 7.69 -19.12
N GLY A 65 -19.97 6.89 -18.15
CA GLY A 65 -19.90 5.44 -18.27
C GLY A 65 -21.25 4.83 -18.65
N SER A 66 -21.24 3.99 -19.68
CA SER A 66 -22.37 3.13 -20.01
C SER A 66 -22.60 2.10 -18.91
N PRO A 67 -23.84 1.84 -18.48
CA PRO A 67 -24.18 0.91 -17.39
C PRO A 67 -24.14 -0.58 -17.81
N GLY A 68 -23.19 -0.97 -18.66
CA GLY A 68 -23.08 -2.33 -19.22
C GLY A 68 -21.73 -3.04 -18.98
N VAL A 69 -20.79 -2.39 -18.28
CA VAL A 69 -19.45 -2.91 -17.94
C VAL A 69 -19.25 -3.03 -16.42
N GLU A 70 -20.34 -3.12 -15.66
CA GLU A 70 -20.29 -3.62 -14.29
C GLU A 70 -20.48 -5.14 -14.32
N SER A 71 -19.51 -6.04 -14.15
CA SER A 71 -18.05 -5.99 -14.13
C SER A 71 -17.59 -7.47 -14.16
N SER A 72 -17.39 -8.07 -15.34
CA SER A 72 -17.09 -9.52 -15.47
C SER A 72 -15.63 -9.89 -15.14
N TRP A 73 -14.81 -8.95 -14.68
CA TRP A 73 -13.40 -9.20 -14.40
C TRP A 73 -13.19 -10.26 -13.30
N HIS A 74 -14.18 -10.48 -12.44
CA HIS A 74 -14.14 -11.46 -11.34
C HIS A 74 -14.89 -12.78 -11.63
N SER A 75 -15.52 -12.91 -12.81
CA SER A 75 -16.32 -14.09 -13.15
C SER A 75 -15.51 -15.27 -13.71
N GLY A 76 -14.21 -15.07 -13.94
CA GLY A 76 -13.31 -16.14 -14.40
C GLY A 76 -13.01 -17.16 -13.30
N ALA A 77 -12.64 -18.38 -13.72
CA ALA A 77 -12.10 -19.37 -12.81
C ALA A 77 -10.81 -18.84 -12.16
N LYS A 78 -10.78 -18.89 -10.83
CA LYS A 78 -9.63 -18.41 -10.05
C LYS A 78 -8.67 -19.58 -9.84
N PRO A 79 -7.38 -19.43 -10.20
CA PRO A 79 -6.45 -20.53 -10.11
C PRO A 79 -6.17 -20.90 -8.66
N THR A 80 -6.04 -22.21 -8.42
CA THR A 80 -5.60 -22.74 -7.13
C THR A 80 -4.19 -22.23 -6.83
N PRO A 81 -3.93 -21.67 -5.64
CA PRO A 81 -2.60 -21.28 -5.21
C PRO A 81 -1.58 -22.42 -5.36
N GLU A 82 -0.43 -22.13 -5.98
CA GLU A 82 0.73 -23.01 -5.85
C GLU A 82 1.47 -22.66 -4.57
N LEU A 83 1.82 -23.69 -3.80
CA LEU A 83 2.35 -23.54 -2.45
C LEU A 83 3.66 -24.33 -2.30
N ALA A 84 4.62 -23.75 -1.60
CA ALA A 84 5.85 -24.44 -1.21
C ALA A 84 6.34 -23.93 0.14
N ALA A 85 6.93 -24.82 0.93
CA ALA A 85 7.61 -24.40 2.15
C ALA A 85 8.79 -23.49 1.78
N PHE A 86 9.04 -22.46 2.59
CA PHE A 86 10.15 -21.55 2.42
C PHE A 86 11.04 -21.56 3.66
N ARG A 87 12.30 -21.96 3.51
CA ARG A 87 13.29 -22.05 4.59
C ARG A 87 12.78 -22.82 5.82
N GLY A 88 12.00 -23.87 5.60
CA GLY A 88 11.43 -24.72 6.65
C GLY A 88 10.10 -24.24 7.21
N CYS A 89 9.62 -23.05 6.85
CA CYS A 89 8.27 -22.60 7.20
C CYS A 89 7.25 -23.16 6.19
N PRO A 90 6.18 -23.86 6.62
CA PRO A 90 5.15 -24.35 5.72
C PRO A 90 4.25 -23.20 5.22
N PRO A 91 3.54 -23.35 4.08
CA PRO A 91 2.69 -22.31 3.50
C PRO A 91 1.57 -21.81 4.41
N GLU A 92 1.05 -22.66 5.29
CA GLU A 92 0.06 -22.30 6.30
C GLU A 92 0.63 -21.53 7.51
N GLY A 93 1.95 -21.35 7.58
CA GLY A 93 2.61 -20.68 8.69
C GLY A 93 2.66 -21.51 9.98
N ASP A 94 2.92 -20.85 11.10
CA ASP A 94 3.02 -21.46 12.44
C ASP A 94 1.89 -21.05 13.40
N GLY A 95 0.86 -20.37 12.91
CA GLY A 95 -0.26 -19.88 13.71
C GLY A 95 -1.20 -18.93 12.96
N GLY A 96 -2.09 -18.26 13.69
CA GLY A 96 -3.09 -17.36 13.11
C GLY A 96 -4.09 -18.09 12.22
N ASP A 97 -4.45 -17.47 11.09
CA ASP A 97 -5.37 -18.04 10.11
C ASP A 97 -4.60 -18.82 9.01
N PRO A 98 -4.57 -20.17 9.05
CA PRO A 98 -3.84 -20.97 8.08
C PRO A 98 -4.42 -20.88 6.66
N ALA A 99 -5.71 -20.52 6.50
CA ALA A 99 -6.29 -20.32 5.17
C ALA A 99 -5.85 -19.00 4.56
N LEU A 100 -5.76 -17.93 5.36
CA LEU A 100 -5.19 -16.65 4.93
C LEU A 100 -3.71 -16.81 4.60
N ASN A 101 -2.94 -17.48 5.46
CA ASN A 101 -1.51 -17.67 5.27
C ASN A 101 -1.19 -18.39 3.95
N ARG A 102 -1.97 -19.41 3.56
CA ARG A 102 -1.82 -20.06 2.25
C ARG A 102 -2.04 -19.12 1.08
N LEU A 103 -2.96 -18.15 1.19
CA LEU A 103 -3.17 -17.14 0.15
C LEU A 103 -2.00 -16.15 0.10
N LYS A 104 -1.53 -15.68 1.26
CA LYS A 104 -0.34 -14.82 1.38
C LYS A 104 0.90 -15.49 0.77
N ASN A 105 1.13 -16.77 1.10
CA ASN A 105 2.31 -17.55 0.72
C ASN A 105 2.24 -18.25 -0.64
N ARG A 106 1.27 -17.93 -1.50
CA ARG A 106 1.24 -18.50 -2.84
C ARG A 106 2.45 -18.04 -3.66
N ILE A 107 2.97 -18.92 -4.51
CA ILE A 107 4.23 -18.71 -5.23
C ILE A 107 4.06 -18.70 -6.76
N ASP A 108 2.85 -18.91 -7.26
CA ASP A 108 2.53 -18.88 -8.68
C ASP A 108 2.36 -17.45 -9.22
N GLU A 109 2.72 -17.27 -10.49
CA GLU A 109 2.57 -16.00 -11.20
C GLU A 109 1.24 -15.93 -11.96
N PRO A 110 0.54 -14.78 -11.92
CA PRO A 110 -0.58 -14.50 -12.80
C PRO A 110 -0.26 -14.66 -14.29
N ALA A 111 -0.81 -15.71 -14.93
CA ALA A 111 -0.64 -15.93 -16.36
C ALA A 111 -1.41 -14.93 -17.24
N ARG A 112 -2.59 -14.49 -16.79
CA ARG A 112 -3.47 -13.55 -17.51
C ARG A 112 -4.06 -12.54 -16.52
N PRO A 113 -3.24 -11.62 -15.99
CA PRO A 113 -3.72 -10.63 -15.02
C PRO A 113 -4.68 -9.65 -15.67
N VAL A 114 -5.73 -9.29 -14.92
CA VAL A 114 -6.74 -8.34 -15.36
C VAL A 114 -6.30 -6.92 -14.98
N PRO A 115 -6.23 -5.98 -15.94
CA PRO A 115 -5.91 -4.60 -15.62
C PRO A 115 -7.07 -3.91 -14.91
N LEU A 116 -6.81 -3.37 -13.72
CA LEU A 116 -7.78 -2.57 -12.95
C LEU A 116 -7.11 -1.29 -12.40
N PRO A 117 -7.84 -0.17 -12.30
CA PRO A 117 -7.36 1.01 -11.59
C PRO A 117 -7.43 0.79 -10.08
N VAL A 118 -6.55 1.46 -9.32
CA VAL A 118 -6.55 1.44 -7.84
C VAL A 118 -7.93 1.77 -7.27
N ASP A 119 -8.64 2.76 -7.85
CA ASP A 119 -9.98 3.15 -7.42
C ASP A 119 -11.00 2.02 -7.47
N THR A 120 -10.88 1.04 -8.38
CA THR A 120 -11.78 -0.12 -8.37
C THR A 120 -11.59 -0.94 -7.11
N LEU A 121 -10.35 -1.16 -6.68
CA LEU A 121 -10.01 -1.96 -5.49
C LEU A 121 -10.43 -1.24 -4.20
N LEU A 122 -10.26 0.09 -4.16
CA LEU A 122 -10.70 0.93 -3.03
C LEU A 122 -12.21 0.85 -2.79
N ASN A 123 -12.99 0.67 -3.86
CA ASN A 123 -14.45 0.64 -3.80
C ASN A 123 -15.03 -0.78 -3.69
N LEU A 124 -14.19 -1.83 -3.58
CA LEU A 124 -14.69 -3.19 -3.39
C LEU A 124 -15.39 -3.32 -2.03
N PRO A 125 -16.59 -3.92 -1.99
CA PRO A 125 -17.25 -4.20 -0.73
C PRO A 125 -16.48 -5.29 0.04
N TRP A 126 -16.65 -5.30 1.35
CA TRP A 126 -16.24 -6.41 2.20
C TRP A 126 -17.19 -6.52 3.40
N PRO A 127 -17.56 -7.74 3.82
CA PRO A 127 -18.49 -7.94 4.93
C PRO A 127 -17.85 -7.52 6.26
N ARG A 128 -18.50 -6.67 7.05
CA ARG A 128 -17.91 -6.15 8.29
C ARG A 128 -17.69 -7.21 9.37
N ASP A 129 -18.42 -8.31 9.31
CA ASP A 129 -18.32 -9.46 10.24
C ASP A 129 -17.06 -10.31 10.02
N VAL A 130 -16.28 -10.08 8.95
CA VAL A 130 -14.97 -10.74 8.76
C VAL A 130 -13.82 -10.03 9.48
N ALA A 131 -14.04 -8.80 9.95
CA ALA A 131 -13.02 -7.97 10.56
C ALA A 131 -12.39 -8.65 11.78
N ARG A 132 -11.07 -8.87 11.73
CA ARG A 132 -10.27 -9.53 12.79
C ARG A 132 -10.73 -10.95 13.13
N GLU A 133 -11.35 -11.64 12.19
CA GLU A 133 -11.83 -13.02 12.36
C GLU A 133 -11.10 -13.97 11.41
N ASP A 134 -10.71 -15.14 11.94
CA ASP A 134 -10.17 -16.24 11.13
C ASP A 134 -11.21 -16.70 10.11
N ARG A 135 -10.77 -17.02 8.89
CA ARG A 135 -11.61 -17.52 7.79
C ARG A 135 -12.44 -18.75 8.14
N ALA A 136 -11.96 -19.57 9.07
CA ALA A 136 -12.69 -20.73 9.58
C ALA A 136 -13.99 -20.35 10.31
N ARG A 137 -14.08 -19.12 10.84
CA ARG A 137 -15.25 -18.59 11.56
C ARG A 137 -16.21 -17.80 10.67
N TRP A 138 -15.82 -17.52 9.42
CA TRP A 138 -16.64 -16.73 8.52
C TRP A 138 -17.96 -17.42 8.16
N SER A 139 -19.03 -16.63 8.20
CA SER A 139 -20.34 -17.05 7.74
C SER A 139 -20.30 -17.46 6.26
N ALA A 140 -21.19 -18.37 5.84
CA ALA A 140 -21.26 -18.76 4.43
C ALA A 140 -21.56 -17.56 3.49
N PRO A 141 -22.44 -16.61 3.85
CA PRO A 141 -22.63 -15.39 3.06
C PRO A 141 -21.35 -14.55 2.94
N ALA A 142 -20.63 -14.32 4.04
CA ALA A 142 -19.38 -13.55 4.02
C ALA A 142 -18.32 -14.22 3.13
N ARG A 143 -18.17 -15.55 3.25
CA ARG A 143 -17.29 -16.34 2.36
C ARG A 143 -17.68 -16.21 0.89
N GLY A 144 -18.97 -16.20 0.57
CA GLY A 144 -19.46 -16.02 -0.80
C GLY A 144 -19.21 -14.61 -1.36
N GLU A 145 -19.36 -13.57 -0.53
CA GLU A 145 -19.11 -12.18 -0.93
C GLU A 145 -17.63 -11.93 -1.20
N VAL A 146 -16.75 -12.34 -0.28
CA VAL A 146 -15.30 -12.22 -0.44
C VAL A 146 -14.81 -13.09 -1.60
N GLY A 147 -15.27 -14.34 -1.66
CA GLY A 147 -14.90 -15.30 -2.70
C GLY A 147 -15.32 -14.89 -4.12
N ARG A 148 -16.20 -13.89 -4.27
CA ARG A 148 -16.49 -13.29 -5.58
C ARG A 148 -15.24 -12.68 -6.19
N TYR A 149 -14.42 -12.00 -5.41
CA TYR A 149 -13.26 -11.22 -5.90
C TYR A 149 -11.91 -11.85 -5.55
N GLU A 150 -11.79 -12.44 -4.37
CA GLU A 150 -10.52 -12.97 -3.88
C GLU A 150 -9.95 -14.07 -4.78
N GLY A 151 -8.65 -14.00 -5.08
CA GLY A 151 -7.92 -14.90 -5.95
C GLY A 151 -7.89 -14.46 -7.42
N VAL A 152 -8.51 -13.33 -7.77
CA VAL A 152 -8.40 -12.78 -9.13
C VAL A 152 -6.95 -12.32 -9.38
N PRO A 153 -6.34 -12.73 -10.51
CA PRO A 153 -5.05 -12.21 -10.93
C PRO A 153 -5.19 -10.77 -11.43
N LEU A 154 -4.41 -9.84 -10.87
CA LEU A 154 -4.50 -8.41 -11.19
C LEU A 154 -3.19 -7.86 -11.74
N VAL A 155 -3.32 -6.85 -12.60
CA VAL A 155 -2.25 -5.90 -12.91
C VAL A 155 -2.76 -4.48 -12.65
N VAL A 156 -2.11 -3.75 -11.76
CA VAL A 156 -2.57 -2.44 -11.29
C VAL A 156 -1.45 -1.43 -11.46
N GLU A 157 -1.77 -0.29 -12.06
CA GLU A 157 -0.85 0.82 -12.20
C GLU A 157 -1.11 1.90 -11.16
N GLY A 158 -0.06 2.55 -10.68
CA GLY A 158 -0.17 3.57 -9.65
C GLY A 158 1.18 4.16 -9.26
N TYR A 159 1.27 4.65 -8.03
CA TYR A 159 2.48 5.20 -7.44
C TYR A 159 2.67 4.65 -6.03
N PHE A 160 3.92 4.36 -5.65
CA PHE A 160 4.20 4.02 -4.26
C PHE A 160 4.23 5.29 -3.40
N ALA A 161 3.34 5.36 -2.41
CA ALA A 161 3.32 6.41 -1.40
C ALA A 161 4.26 6.11 -0.21
N GLY A 162 4.76 4.88 -0.10
CA GLY A 162 5.72 4.47 0.92
C GLY A 162 6.02 2.98 0.89
N ALA A 163 7.00 2.58 1.69
CA ALA A 163 7.40 1.18 1.86
C ALA A 163 7.92 0.95 3.29
N LYS A 164 7.58 -0.20 3.88
CA LYS A 164 8.22 -0.69 5.12
C LYS A 164 8.51 -2.19 5.02
N VAL A 165 9.47 -2.62 5.82
CA VAL A 165 9.62 -4.05 6.15
C VAL A 165 8.68 -4.31 7.32
N GLU A 166 7.89 -5.35 7.22
CA GLU A 166 6.96 -5.70 8.30
C GLU A 166 7.65 -6.34 9.50
N GLY A 167 6.90 -6.43 10.60
CA GLY A 167 7.28 -7.20 11.78
C GLY A 167 7.07 -8.70 11.58
N PRO A 168 7.40 -9.52 12.60
CA PRO A 168 7.06 -10.92 12.59
C PRO A 168 5.58 -11.24 12.52
N GLU A 169 5.29 -12.24 11.68
CA GLU A 169 3.95 -12.67 11.34
C GLU A 169 3.91 -14.19 11.13
N SER A 170 2.74 -14.77 11.34
CA SER A 170 2.51 -16.20 11.22
C SER A 170 2.74 -16.81 9.83
N PRO A 171 2.41 -16.18 8.67
CA PRO A 171 2.68 -16.80 7.38
C PRO A 171 4.18 -17.04 7.16
N ASN A 172 5.04 -16.28 7.84
CA ASN A 172 6.50 -16.38 7.77
C ASN A 172 7.13 -17.02 9.02
N CYS A 173 6.33 -17.78 9.78
CA CYS A 173 6.73 -18.45 11.02
C CYS A 173 7.45 -17.54 12.02
N HIS A 174 7.02 -16.27 12.07
CA HIS A 174 7.61 -15.21 12.89
C HIS A 174 9.14 -15.04 12.72
N GLY A 175 9.75 -15.51 11.64
CA GLY A 175 11.21 -15.65 11.52
C GLY A 175 11.95 -14.31 11.63
N ALA A 176 12.88 -14.16 12.58
CA ALA A 176 13.48 -12.87 12.99
C ALA A 176 14.08 -12.02 11.85
N ASP A 177 14.67 -12.69 10.87
CA ASP A 177 15.50 -12.09 9.82
C ASP A 177 14.70 -11.28 8.80
N THR A 178 15.32 -10.24 8.22
CA THR A 178 14.66 -9.38 7.23
C THR A 178 14.26 -10.11 5.94
N GLU A 179 14.90 -11.22 5.63
CA GLU A 179 14.53 -12.11 4.53
C GLU A 179 13.22 -12.85 4.79
N MET A 180 12.79 -12.98 6.06
CA MET A 180 11.57 -13.64 6.52
C MET A 180 10.44 -12.64 6.82
N ARG A 181 10.53 -11.43 6.26
CA ARG A 181 9.52 -10.37 6.42
C ARG A 181 8.88 -10.01 5.10
N ASP A 182 7.59 -9.74 5.14
CA ASP A 182 6.93 -9.11 4.01
C ASP A 182 7.40 -7.66 3.84
N TRP A 183 7.30 -7.15 2.62
CA TRP A 183 7.42 -5.71 2.38
C TRP A 183 6.05 -5.15 2.10
N HIS A 184 5.61 -4.28 3.00
CA HIS A 184 4.35 -3.59 2.90
C HIS A 184 4.52 -2.28 2.15
N LEU A 185 3.87 -2.18 0.99
CA LEU A 185 3.93 -1.03 0.09
C LEU A 185 2.54 -0.40 -0.05
N TRP A 186 2.47 0.93 0.02
CA TRP A 186 1.21 1.66 -0.21
C TRP A 186 1.12 2.11 -1.66
N LEU A 187 0.20 1.52 -2.44
CA LEU A 187 -0.03 1.86 -3.83
C LEU A 187 -1.23 2.81 -3.97
N THR A 188 -0.99 4.02 -4.45
CA THR A 188 -2.03 5.02 -4.75
C THR A 188 -2.29 5.14 -6.25
N GLY A 189 -3.47 5.64 -6.62
CA GLY A 189 -3.81 5.85 -8.04
C GLY A 189 -3.10 7.08 -8.63
N GLY A 190 -2.99 8.13 -7.83
CA GLY A 190 -2.35 9.39 -8.19
C GLY A 190 -0.95 9.57 -7.60
N GLU A 191 -0.15 10.39 -8.28
CA GLU A 191 1.18 10.79 -7.83
C GLU A 191 1.08 11.64 -6.56
N GLY A 192 1.84 11.28 -5.52
CA GLY A 192 1.90 12.05 -4.28
C GLY A 192 0.61 12.05 -3.46
N GLU A 193 -0.34 11.17 -3.77
CA GLU A 193 -1.54 10.97 -2.96
C GLU A 193 -1.21 10.42 -1.56
N ASP A 194 -2.07 10.76 -0.61
CA ASP A 194 -1.95 10.30 0.76
C ASP A 194 -2.26 8.81 0.90
N ARG A 195 -1.59 8.14 1.84
CA ARG A 195 -1.73 6.69 2.10
C ARG A 195 -3.14 6.30 2.52
N THR A 196 -3.96 7.21 3.03
CA THR A 196 -5.40 6.96 3.26
C THR A 196 -6.16 6.56 1.98
N ARG A 197 -5.61 6.84 0.79
CA ARG A 197 -6.15 6.46 -0.52
C ARG A 197 -5.40 5.30 -1.18
N SER A 198 -4.59 4.54 -0.44
CA SER A 198 -3.84 3.43 -1.03
C SER A 198 -4.50 2.07 -0.86
N VAL A 199 -4.22 1.18 -1.80
CA VAL A 199 -4.31 -0.27 -1.61
C VAL A 199 -2.96 -0.76 -1.11
N VAL A 200 -2.96 -1.67 -0.15
CA VAL A 200 -1.72 -2.32 0.31
C VAL A 200 -1.33 -3.39 -0.70
N VAL A 201 -0.05 -3.40 -1.06
CA VAL A 201 0.52 -4.44 -1.91
C VAL A 201 1.78 -4.98 -1.24
N GLU A 202 1.90 -6.30 -1.18
CA GLU A 202 2.92 -6.95 -0.33
C GLU A 202 3.76 -7.94 -1.13
N THR A 203 5.07 -7.88 -0.92
CA THR A 203 5.98 -8.96 -1.37
C THR A 203 6.19 -9.94 -0.23
N THR A 204 6.22 -11.24 -0.51
CA THR A 204 6.58 -12.25 0.50
C THR A 204 8.02 -12.72 0.39
N PRO A 205 8.62 -13.27 1.46
CA PRO A 205 9.94 -13.92 1.46
C PRO A 205 10.16 -14.89 0.30
N ALA A 206 9.21 -15.79 0.07
CA ALA A 206 9.31 -16.81 -0.96
C ALA A 206 9.37 -16.22 -2.37
N VAL A 207 8.55 -15.19 -2.64
CA VAL A 207 8.56 -14.49 -3.92
C VAL A 207 9.84 -13.66 -4.07
N ARG A 208 10.22 -12.87 -3.06
CA ARG A 208 11.45 -12.05 -3.10
C ARG A 208 12.71 -12.87 -3.33
N ALA A 209 12.77 -14.11 -2.84
CA ALA A 209 13.91 -14.99 -3.09
C ALA A 209 14.13 -15.32 -4.58
N ARG A 210 13.11 -15.17 -5.43
CA ARG A 210 13.17 -15.32 -6.89
C ARG A 210 13.44 -14.01 -7.63
N HIS A 211 13.42 -12.89 -6.91
CA HIS A 211 13.64 -11.54 -7.43
C HIS A 211 14.79 -10.85 -6.69
N PRO A 212 16.04 -11.33 -6.82
CA PRO A 212 17.20 -10.74 -6.13
C PRO A 212 17.44 -9.26 -6.49
N GLU A 213 16.90 -8.79 -7.62
CA GLU A 213 16.90 -7.40 -8.05
C GLU A 213 15.96 -6.50 -7.25
N TRP A 214 14.95 -7.07 -6.57
CA TRP A 214 14.08 -6.31 -5.69
C TRP A 214 14.86 -5.92 -4.44
N THR A 215 15.06 -4.62 -4.27
CA THR A 215 15.69 -4.04 -3.10
C THR A 215 14.81 -2.90 -2.57
N LEU A 216 14.82 -2.69 -1.26
CA LEU A 216 14.18 -1.50 -0.68
C LEU A 216 14.79 -0.21 -1.23
N ALA A 217 16.05 -0.22 -1.64
CA ALA A 217 16.69 0.91 -2.30
C ALA A 217 16.04 1.24 -3.65
N ALA A 218 15.74 0.23 -4.47
CA ALA A 218 15.03 0.39 -5.73
C ALA A 218 13.58 0.88 -5.51
N VAL A 219 12.84 0.27 -4.57
CA VAL A 219 11.47 0.70 -4.21
C VAL A 219 11.48 2.16 -3.72
N ARG A 220 12.39 2.51 -2.81
CA ARG A 220 12.54 3.89 -2.32
C ARG A 220 12.99 4.85 -3.43
N GLY A 221 13.73 4.36 -4.42
CA GLY A 221 14.04 5.10 -5.64
C GLY A 221 12.79 5.46 -6.41
N ALA A 222 11.90 4.49 -6.67
CA ALA A 222 10.62 4.72 -7.33
C ALA A 222 9.73 5.71 -6.55
N ILE A 223 9.70 5.61 -5.21
CA ILE A 223 8.98 6.56 -4.33
C ILE A 223 9.55 7.98 -4.48
N ARG A 224 10.87 8.17 -4.35
CA ARG A 224 11.51 9.48 -4.42
C ARG A 224 11.36 10.14 -5.78
N SER A 225 11.53 9.36 -6.85
CA SER A 225 11.38 9.81 -8.22
C SER A 225 9.93 9.92 -8.66
N ARG A 226 8.98 9.55 -7.77
CA ARG A 226 7.54 9.52 -8.03
C ARG A 226 7.21 8.79 -9.33
N SER A 227 7.94 7.71 -9.58
CA SER A 227 7.80 6.94 -10.80
C SER A 227 6.49 6.19 -10.77
N ARG A 228 5.77 6.18 -11.90
CA ARG A 228 4.61 5.31 -12.07
C ARG A 228 5.09 3.86 -12.02
N VAL A 229 4.36 3.02 -11.30
CA VAL A 229 4.64 1.59 -11.16
C VAL A 229 3.49 0.78 -11.71
N ARG A 230 3.79 -0.44 -12.13
CA ARG A 230 2.83 -1.46 -12.51
C ARG A 230 3.09 -2.71 -11.68
N ILE A 231 2.07 -3.13 -10.96
CA ILE A 231 2.11 -4.20 -9.97
C ILE A 231 1.28 -5.37 -10.47
N THR A 232 1.86 -6.56 -10.52
CA THR A 232 1.13 -7.79 -10.82
C THR A 232 1.09 -8.67 -9.58
N GLY A 233 -0.07 -9.27 -9.29
CA GLY A 233 -0.24 -10.17 -8.15
C GLY A 233 -1.67 -10.67 -8.01
N TRP A 234 -2.02 -11.05 -6.78
CA TRP A 234 -3.29 -11.69 -6.47
C TRP A 234 -4.15 -10.82 -5.56
N LEU A 235 -5.41 -10.61 -5.94
CA LEU A 235 -6.36 -9.93 -5.06
C LEU A 235 -6.67 -10.80 -3.85
N MET A 236 -6.49 -10.28 -2.64
CA MET A 236 -6.72 -10.99 -1.38
C MET A 236 -7.39 -10.04 -0.38
N LEU A 237 -8.31 -10.55 0.44
CA LEU A 237 -8.82 -9.79 1.59
C LEU A 237 -7.97 -10.11 2.83
N ASP A 238 -7.37 -9.10 3.45
CA ASP A 238 -6.73 -9.25 4.76
C ASP A 238 -7.64 -8.69 5.89
N PRO A 239 -8.27 -9.54 6.71
CA PRO A 239 -9.17 -9.10 7.76
C PRO A 239 -8.49 -8.45 8.97
N GLU A 240 -7.16 -8.44 9.09
CA GLU A 240 -6.45 -8.16 10.35
C GLU A 240 -6.41 -6.66 10.74
N HIS A 241 -6.46 -5.76 9.75
CA HIS A 241 -6.20 -4.33 9.94
C HIS A 241 -7.34 -3.37 9.51
N PRO A 242 -8.61 -3.63 9.88
CA PRO A 242 -9.72 -2.73 9.53
C PRO A 242 -9.58 -1.35 10.19
N ASP A 243 -8.87 -1.24 11.31
CA ASP A 243 -8.59 0.01 12.02
C ASP A 243 -7.65 0.96 11.27
N GLN A 244 -6.96 0.47 10.22
CA GLN A 244 -6.07 1.27 9.38
C GLN A 244 -6.79 1.91 8.19
N VAL A 245 -8.03 1.49 7.90
CA VAL A 245 -8.86 2.07 6.83
C VAL A 245 -9.19 3.52 7.17
N GLY A 246 -8.93 4.43 6.23
CA GLY A 246 -9.07 5.88 6.42
C GLY A 246 -7.96 6.52 7.24
N ARG A 247 -6.90 5.77 7.61
CA ARG A 247 -5.72 6.28 8.33
C ARG A 247 -4.44 6.09 7.54
N THR A 248 -4.18 4.87 7.09
CA THR A 248 -2.96 4.53 6.34
C THR A 248 -3.23 3.67 5.11
N ARG A 249 -4.49 3.31 4.86
CA ARG A 249 -4.96 2.58 3.68
C ARG A 249 -6.42 2.93 3.41
N GLY A 250 -6.90 2.72 2.19
CA GLY A 250 -8.30 2.99 1.83
C GLY A 250 -9.21 1.77 1.89
N THR A 251 -8.65 0.57 1.95
CA THR A 251 -9.38 -0.70 1.98
C THR A 251 -8.55 -1.77 2.70
N ILE A 252 -9.19 -2.90 3.05
CA ILE A 252 -8.52 -4.11 3.54
C ILE A 252 -8.35 -5.18 2.45
N TRP A 253 -8.79 -4.87 1.22
CA TRP A 253 -8.34 -5.60 0.03
C TRP A 253 -6.88 -5.26 -0.25
N GLU A 254 -6.10 -6.26 -0.59
CA GLU A 254 -4.67 -6.16 -0.88
C GLU A 254 -4.35 -6.82 -2.22
N ILE A 255 -3.19 -6.47 -2.79
CA ILE A 255 -2.55 -7.31 -3.79
C ILE A 255 -1.44 -8.08 -3.08
N HIS A 256 -1.73 -9.32 -2.72
CA HIS A 256 -0.85 -10.15 -1.89
C HIS A 256 -0.91 -11.61 -2.35
N PRO A 257 0.23 -12.22 -2.72
CA PRO A 257 1.52 -11.57 -2.92
C PRO A 257 1.56 -10.83 -4.26
N ILE A 258 2.42 -9.83 -4.36
CA ILE A 258 2.87 -9.29 -5.64
C ILE A 258 3.98 -10.16 -6.22
N THR A 259 3.90 -10.46 -7.51
CA THR A 259 4.84 -11.31 -8.24
C THR A 259 5.59 -10.57 -9.34
N ARG A 260 5.20 -9.33 -9.64
CA ARG A 260 5.94 -8.45 -10.56
C ARG A 260 5.83 -7.00 -10.12
N ILE A 261 6.96 -6.29 -10.16
CA ILE A 261 7.03 -4.84 -10.02
C ILE A 261 7.74 -4.29 -11.25
N GLU A 262 7.08 -3.42 -11.96
CA GLU A 262 7.64 -2.68 -13.09
C GLU A 262 7.57 -1.17 -12.79
N VAL A 263 8.52 -0.41 -13.31
CA VAL A 263 8.60 1.04 -13.19
C VAL A 263 8.55 1.65 -14.59
N GLN A 264 7.78 2.72 -14.77
CA GLN A 264 7.74 3.43 -16.04
C GLN A 264 9.01 4.26 -16.21
N GLN A 265 9.76 3.99 -17.27
CA GLN A 265 10.97 4.72 -17.66
C GLN A 265 10.94 4.99 -19.16
N ASN A 266 11.11 6.25 -19.56
CA ASN A 266 11.16 6.67 -20.98
C ASN A 266 9.99 6.12 -21.83
N GLY A 267 8.77 6.14 -21.26
CA GLY A 267 7.56 5.65 -21.93
C GLY A 267 7.41 4.13 -21.98
N SER A 268 8.34 3.37 -21.40
CA SER A 268 8.31 1.89 -21.35
C SER A 268 8.24 1.38 -19.91
N TRP A 269 7.70 0.18 -19.73
CA TRP A 269 7.73 -0.54 -18.46
C TRP A 269 9.00 -1.37 -18.38
N VAL A 270 9.76 -1.19 -17.30
CA VAL A 270 10.97 -2.00 -17.03
C VAL A 270 10.85 -2.66 -15.67
N PRO A 271 11.36 -3.90 -15.50
CA PRO A 271 11.37 -4.55 -14.19
C PRO A 271 12.09 -3.69 -13.14
N LEU A 272 11.54 -3.66 -11.92
CA LEU A 272 12.19 -2.98 -10.80
C LEU A 272 13.61 -3.50 -10.58
N GLY A 273 14.56 -2.60 -10.37
CA GLY A 273 15.97 -2.97 -10.18
C GLY A 273 16.76 -3.11 -11.47
N GLN A 274 16.10 -3.22 -12.63
CA GLN A 274 16.73 -3.05 -13.94
C GLN A 274 16.70 -1.56 -14.32
N GLY A 275 17.89 -0.95 -14.50
CA GLY A 275 18.04 0.47 -14.89
C GLY A 275 18.72 1.38 -13.86
N ALA A 276 18.96 0.91 -12.64
CA ALA A 276 19.91 1.57 -11.75
C ALA A 276 21.33 1.22 -12.21
N ALA A 277 21.87 2.00 -13.15
CA ALA A 277 23.31 1.98 -13.37
C ALA A 277 23.99 2.24 -12.01
N PRO A 278 25.01 1.46 -11.62
CA PRO A 278 25.76 1.80 -10.42
C PRO A 278 26.31 3.22 -10.59
N GLU A 279 26.04 4.11 -9.62
CA GLU A 279 26.68 5.42 -9.56
C GLU A 279 28.18 5.21 -9.71
N ARG A 280 28.75 5.59 -10.86
CA ARG A 280 30.20 5.61 -11.00
C ARG A 280 30.72 6.61 -9.96
N PRO A 281 31.68 6.22 -9.10
CA PRO A 281 32.31 7.16 -8.20
C PRO A 281 32.88 8.31 -9.04
N THR A 282 32.38 9.52 -8.81
CA THR A 282 32.97 10.71 -9.40
C THR A 282 34.39 10.80 -8.86
N ARG A 283 35.35 10.41 -9.70
CA ARG A 283 36.78 10.53 -9.42
C ARG A 283 37.06 12.02 -9.26
N ARG A 284 37.08 12.53 -8.03
CA ARG A 284 37.60 13.86 -7.74
C ARG A 284 39.04 13.87 -8.25
N ARG A 285 39.26 14.57 -9.37
CA ARG A 285 40.60 14.98 -9.77
C ARG A 285 41.09 15.88 -8.65
N ARG A 286 42.05 15.38 -7.86
CA ARG A 286 42.90 16.23 -7.05
C ARG A 286 43.67 17.11 -8.04
N ALA A 287 43.42 18.41 -7.96
CA ALA A 287 44.34 19.43 -8.43
C ALA A 287 45.51 19.50 -7.44
#